data_AF-X5R0S9-F1
#
_entry.id   AF-X5R0S9-F1
#
_cell.length_a   1.000
_cell.length_b   1.000
_cell.length_c   1.000
_cell.angle_alpha   90.00
_cell.angle_beta   90.00
_cell.angle_gamma   90.00
#
_symmetry.space_group_name_H-M   'P 1'
#
loop_
_entity.id
_entity.type
_entity.pdbx_description
1 polymer ?
#
loop_
_entity_poly.entity_id
_entity_poly.type
_entity_poly.pdbx_seq_one_letter_code
_entity_poly.pdbx_strand_id
1 'polypeptide(L)'
;MNQIMSMLLGATMPGKNMPRFEYKRMTGEQLRTELLDMAMPVFAFARIFGVRPQTVKKWLRDENDIPPWVHVALGLLRLEGALSEARQLAAEHIIRDNQRPGAGEFPFLERADEITEGNGDDDD
;
A
#
# COMPACT_ATOMS: atom_id res chain seq x y z
N MET A 1 -35.95 -46.12 31.27
CA MET A 1 -35.81 -44.74 31.78
C MET A 1 -34.53 -44.18 31.20
N ASN A 2 -34.64 -43.29 30.20
CA ASN A 2 -33.50 -42.68 29.52
C ASN A 2 -32.98 -41.49 30.35
N GLN A 3 -31.75 -41.60 30.84
CA GLN A 3 -30.89 -40.44 31.11
C GLN A 3 -29.76 -40.49 30.08
N ILE A 4 -29.78 -39.57 29.13
CA ILE A 4 -28.58 -39.21 28.36
C ILE A 4 -28.38 -37.73 28.62
N MET A 5 -27.44 -37.45 29.50
CA MET A 5 -26.91 -36.11 29.72
C MET A 5 -25.79 -35.86 28.71
N SER A 6 -25.81 -34.66 28.15
CA SER A 6 -24.65 -33.89 27.72
C SER A 6 -23.86 -34.38 26.49
N MET A 7 -23.97 -33.62 25.41
CA MET A 7 -22.86 -32.82 24.84
C MET A 7 -23.13 -32.60 23.37
N LEU A 8 -23.46 -31.37 22.99
CA LEU A 8 -22.96 -30.76 21.77
C LEU A 8 -23.10 -29.26 21.89
N LEU A 9 -21.94 -28.67 22.21
CA LEU A 9 -21.52 -27.29 22.01
C LEU A 9 -22.55 -26.40 21.34
N GLY A 10 -22.97 -25.36 22.06
CA GLY A 10 -23.56 -24.18 21.45
C GLY A 10 -22.60 -23.62 20.40
N ALA A 11 -22.95 -23.78 19.13
CA ALA A 11 -22.44 -22.92 18.09
C ALA A 11 -22.86 -21.50 18.48
N THR A 12 -21.92 -20.72 18.99
CA THR A 12 -22.10 -19.30 19.22
C THR A 12 -22.54 -18.69 17.90
N MET A 13 -23.78 -18.18 17.84
CA MET A 13 -24.25 -17.48 16.65
C MET A 13 -23.25 -16.38 16.32
N PRO A 14 -22.86 -16.21 15.03
CA PRO A 14 -21.89 -15.18 14.66
C PRO A 14 -22.40 -13.84 15.19
N GLY A 15 -21.61 -13.25 16.09
CA GLY A 15 -21.97 -12.01 16.76
C GLY A 15 -22.28 -10.93 15.72
N LYS A 16 -23.27 -10.08 16.00
CA LYS A 16 -23.75 -8.99 15.14
C LYS A 16 -22.66 -8.03 14.61
N ASN A 17 -21.42 -8.14 15.11
CA ASN A 17 -20.27 -7.30 14.78
C ASN A 17 -19.08 -8.08 14.17
N MET A 18 -19.26 -9.31 13.70
CA MET A 18 -18.16 -10.03 13.05
C MET A 18 -17.84 -9.39 11.68
N PRO A 19 -16.56 -9.08 11.38
CA PRO A 19 -16.17 -8.59 10.07
C PRO A 19 -16.64 -9.56 8.97
N ARG A 20 -17.11 -9.01 7.84
CA ARG A 20 -17.56 -9.82 6.69
C ARG A 20 -16.44 -10.71 6.14
N PHE A 21 -15.19 -10.25 6.25
CA PHE A 21 -14.01 -10.92 5.71
C PHE A 21 -12.85 -10.82 6.70
N GLU A 22 -12.05 -11.88 6.74
CA GLU A 22 -10.75 -11.90 7.40
C GLU A 22 -9.65 -11.81 6.33
N TYR A 23 -8.70 -10.89 6.52
CA TYR A 23 -7.62 -10.67 5.55
C TYR A 23 -6.30 -11.12 6.14
N LYS A 24 -5.45 -11.74 5.30
CA LYS A 24 -4.05 -11.98 5.64
C LYS A 24 -3.35 -10.62 5.76
N ARG A 25 -2.68 -10.38 6.89
CA ARG A 25 -1.90 -9.15 7.12
C ARG A 25 -0.56 -9.22 6.38
N MET A 26 -0.20 -8.12 5.73
CA MET A 26 1.14 -7.88 5.21
C MET A 26 1.97 -7.19 6.29
N THR A 27 3.21 -7.65 6.49
CA THR A 27 4.16 -6.99 7.41
C THR A 27 4.96 -5.90 6.70
N GLY A 28 5.57 -5.01 7.46
CA GLY A 28 6.49 -3.99 6.94
C GLY A 28 7.69 -4.60 6.22
N GLU A 29 8.19 -5.74 6.68
CA GLU A 29 9.23 -6.51 5.99
C GLU A 29 8.77 -7.03 4.62
N GLN A 30 7.56 -7.61 4.54
CA GLN A 30 7.01 -8.07 3.27
C GLN A 30 6.81 -6.92 2.28
N LEU A 31 6.28 -5.78 2.75
CA LEU A 31 6.15 -4.59 1.92
C LEU A 31 7.53 -4.10 1.43
N ARG A 32 8.54 -4.11 2.31
CA ARG A 32 9.91 -3.72 1.95
C ARG A 32 10.47 -4.61 0.83
N THR A 33 10.31 -5.93 0.95
CA THR A 33 10.74 -6.87 -0.08
C THR A 33 10.06 -6.59 -1.41
N GLU A 34 8.74 -6.40 -1.42
CA GLU A 34 7.98 -6.10 -2.64
C GLU A 34 8.45 -4.80 -3.32
N LEU A 35 8.69 -3.75 -2.54
CA LEU A 35 9.20 -2.48 -3.08
C LEU A 35 10.63 -2.61 -3.63
N LEU A 36 11.50 -3.37 -2.96
CA LEU A 36 12.86 -3.63 -3.42
C LEU A 36 12.87 -4.44 -4.72
N ASP A 37 12.08 -5.51 -4.79
CA ASP A 37 11.96 -6.38 -5.97
C ASP A 37 11.54 -5.60 -7.23
N MET A 38 10.67 -4.60 -7.06
CA MET A 38 10.19 -3.74 -8.14
C MET A 38 11.08 -2.51 -8.40
N ALA A 39 12.21 -2.39 -7.70
CA ALA A 39 13.04 -1.18 -7.70
C ALA A 39 12.20 0.10 -7.51
N MET A 40 11.29 0.07 -6.52
CA MET A 40 10.31 1.11 -6.25
C MET A 40 10.66 1.87 -4.96
N PRO A 41 11.12 3.13 -5.07
CA PRO A 41 11.29 3.99 -3.92
C PRO A 41 9.96 4.23 -3.18
N VAL A 42 10.06 4.48 -1.87
CA VAL A 42 8.90 4.78 -1.00
C VAL A 42 8.10 5.97 -1.54
N PHE A 43 8.78 7.01 -2.01
CA PHE A 43 8.14 8.20 -2.55
C PHE A 43 7.41 7.90 -3.86
N ALA A 44 7.98 7.07 -4.74
CA ALA A 44 7.31 6.63 -5.97
C ALA A 44 6.03 5.84 -5.68
N PHE A 45 6.06 4.91 -4.72
CA PHE A 45 4.86 4.19 -4.28
C PHE A 45 3.81 5.18 -3.73
N ALA A 46 4.24 6.08 -2.84
CA ALA A 46 3.39 7.09 -2.24
C ALA A 46 2.73 7.99 -3.30
N ARG A 47 3.50 8.39 -4.32
CA ARG A 47 3.05 9.20 -5.46
C ARG A 47 2.00 8.47 -6.30
N ILE A 48 2.27 7.23 -6.70
CA ILE A 48 1.36 6.44 -7.54
C ILE A 48 -0.01 6.26 -6.87
N PHE A 49 -0.03 5.99 -5.56
CA PHE A 49 -1.26 5.66 -4.83
C PHE A 49 -1.86 6.83 -4.04
N GLY A 50 -1.29 8.04 -4.14
CA GLY A 50 -1.76 9.22 -3.40
C GLY A 50 -1.68 9.06 -1.88
N VAL A 51 -0.74 8.25 -1.38
CA VAL A 51 -0.52 8.03 0.06
C VAL A 51 0.58 8.97 0.53
N ARG A 52 0.50 9.48 1.77
CA ARG A 52 1.59 10.29 2.34
C ARG A 52 2.86 9.43 2.50
N PRO A 53 4.05 9.89 2.10
CA PRO A 53 5.30 9.13 2.27
C PRO A 53 5.54 8.69 3.71
N GLN A 54 5.22 9.53 4.69
CA GLN A 54 5.32 9.21 6.12
C GLN A 54 4.43 8.03 6.52
N THR A 55 3.24 7.88 5.92
CA THR A 55 2.37 6.72 6.18
C THR A 55 3.02 5.44 5.67
N VAL A 56 3.63 5.47 4.49
CA VAL A 56 4.35 4.31 3.94
C VAL A 56 5.59 3.99 4.78
N LYS A 57 6.34 5.00 5.23
CA LYS A 57 7.44 4.82 6.19
C LYS A 57 6.97 4.13 7.49
N LYS A 58 5.79 4.50 8.02
CA LYS A 58 5.19 3.85 9.19
C LYS A 58 4.79 2.39 8.93
N TRP A 59 4.24 2.09 7.75
CA TRP A 59 3.98 0.71 7.34
C TRP A 59 5.26 -0.14 7.30
N LEU A 60 6.34 0.41 6.75
CA LEU A 60 7.65 -0.27 6.66
C LEU A 60 8.33 -0.50 8.02
N ARG A 61 7.87 0.17 9.07
CA ARG A 61 8.34 0.02 10.45
C ARG A 61 7.34 -0.74 11.34
N ASP A 62 6.28 -1.29 10.75
CA ASP A 62 5.18 -1.95 11.46
C ASP A 62 4.51 -1.08 12.54
N GLU A 63 4.59 0.25 12.40
CA GLU A 63 3.96 1.21 13.32
C GLU A 63 2.46 1.38 13.04
N ASN A 64 2.02 1.01 11.84
CA ASN A 64 0.63 1.05 11.38
C ASN A 64 0.28 -0.21 10.60
N ASP A 65 -0.97 -0.68 10.74
CA ASP A 65 -1.50 -1.76 9.88
C ASP A 65 -1.48 -1.34 8.41
N ILE A 66 -1.03 -2.27 7.55
CA ILE A 66 -1.02 -2.11 6.10
C ILE A 66 -2.42 -2.44 5.55
N PRO A 67 -3.09 -1.53 4.82
CA PRO A 67 -4.40 -1.80 4.26
C PRO A 67 -4.39 -3.00 3.29
N PRO A 68 -5.43 -3.87 3.28
CA PRO A 68 -5.46 -5.05 2.40
C PRO A 68 -5.32 -4.75 0.91
N TRP A 69 -5.77 -3.57 0.45
CA TRP A 69 -5.65 -3.17 -0.95
C TRP A 69 -4.20 -3.03 -1.40
N VAL A 70 -3.25 -2.77 -0.49
CA VAL A 70 -1.81 -2.65 -0.81
C VAL A 70 -1.30 -3.96 -1.39
N HIS A 71 -1.71 -5.10 -0.83
CA HIS A 71 -1.34 -6.41 -1.37
C HIS A 71 -1.85 -6.61 -2.81
N VAL A 72 -3.10 -6.22 -3.07
CA VAL A 72 -3.70 -6.30 -4.41
C VAL A 72 -2.96 -5.38 -5.38
N ALA A 73 -2.67 -4.16 -4.97
CA ALA A 73 -1.98 -3.16 -5.79
C ALA A 73 -0.58 -3.62 -6.20
N LEU A 74 0.22 -4.14 -5.25
CA LEU A 74 1.55 -4.69 -5.54
C LEU A 74 1.47 -5.87 -6.51
N GLY A 75 0.48 -6.76 -6.35
CA GLY A 75 0.24 -7.87 -7.27
C GLY A 75 -0.07 -7.41 -8.69
N LEU A 76 -0.86 -6.35 -8.86
CA LEU A 76 -1.18 -5.78 -10.18
C LEU A 76 0.03 -5.10 -10.82
N LEU A 77 0.89 -4.43 -10.05
CA LEU A 77 2.09 -3.77 -10.57
C LEU A 77 3.15 -4.74 -11.10
N ARG A 78 3.09 -6.02 -10.72
CA ARG A 78 3.97 -7.08 -11.23
C ARG A 78 3.59 -7.56 -12.63
N LEU A 79 2.44 -7.16 -13.17
CA LEU A 79 2.08 -7.46 -14.55
C LEU A 79 3.00 -6.71 -15.51
N GLU A 80 3.29 -7.33 -16.65
CA GLU A 80 4.16 -6.75 -17.67
C GLU A 80 3.65 -5.35 -18.09
N GLY A 81 4.53 -4.35 -18.02
CA GLY A 81 4.23 -2.95 -18.34
C GLY A 81 3.42 -2.18 -17.30
N ALA A 82 2.76 -2.84 -16.34
CA ALA A 82 1.84 -2.19 -15.41
C ALA A 82 2.51 -1.14 -14.51
N LEU A 83 3.76 -1.37 -14.10
CA LEU A 83 4.50 -0.41 -13.29
C LEU A 83 4.79 0.90 -14.04
N SER A 84 5.24 0.81 -15.31
CA SER A 84 5.50 2.02 -16.12
C SER A 84 4.20 2.76 -16.41
N GLU A 85 3.14 2.03 -16.77
CA GLU A 85 1.81 2.62 -16.97
C GLU A 85 1.28 3.32 -15.72
N ALA A 86 1.42 2.71 -14.54
CA ALA A 86 0.99 3.32 -13.28
C ALA A 86 1.76 4.60 -12.95
N ARG A 87 3.07 4.65 -13.26
CA ARG A 87 3.89 5.86 -13.10
C ARG A 87 3.45 6.98 -14.03
N GLN A 88 3.16 6.65 -15.28
CA GLN A 88 2.69 7.59 -16.30
C GLN A 88 1.32 8.16 -15.93
N LEU A 89 0.35 7.30 -15.61
CA LEU A 89 -0.99 7.74 -15.18
C LEU A 89 -0.93 8.60 -13.92
N ALA A 90 -0.06 8.26 -12.97
CA ALA A 90 0.15 9.09 -11.79
C ALA A 90 0.75 10.45 -12.16
N ALA A 91 1.71 10.50 -13.07
CA ALA A 91 2.33 11.75 -13.53
C ALA A 91 1.32 12.67 -14.24
N GLU A 92 0.44 12.12 -15.08
CA GLU A 92 -0.64 12.85 -15.75
C GLU A 92 -1.68 13.41 -14.76
N HIS A 93 -1.93 12.68 -13.67
CA HIS A 93 -2.91 13.08 -12.65
C HIS A 93 -2.38 14.18 -11.71
N ILE A 94 -1.05 14.30 -11.54
CA ILE A 94 -0.43 15.25 -10.62
C ILE A 94 -0.22 16.59 -11.30
N ILE A 95 -1.08 17.56 -10.97
CA ILE A 95 -0.99 18.91 -11.52
C ILE A 95 0.18 19.71 -10.92
N ARG A 96 0.47 19.53 -9.61
CA ARG A 96 1.46 20.34 -8.89
C ARG A 96 2.17 19.57 -7.79
N ASP A 97 3.47 19.82 -7.65
CA ASP A 97 4.25 19.46 -6.47
C ASP A 97 4.34 20.65 -5.50
N ASN A 98 3.69 20.53 -4.35
CA ASN A 98 3.66 21.59 -3.33
C ASN A 98 5.00 21.73 -2.57
N GLN A 99 5.84 20.70 -2.56
CA GLN A 99 7.15 20.73 -1.93
C GLN A 99 8.21 21.29 -2.88
N ARG A 100 7.95 21.25 -4.19
CA ARG A 100 8.82 21.83 -5.24
C ARG A 100 8.04 22.82 -6.11
N PRO A 101 7.66 24.01 -5.58
CA PRO A 101 6.86 24.98 -6.33
C PRO A 101 7.57 25.51 -7.59
N GLY A 102 8.90 25.42 -7.66
CA GLY A 102 9.69 25.78 -8.85
C GLY A 102 9.67 24.73 -9.98
N ALA A 103 9.07 23.55 -9.77
CA ALA A 103 9.04 22.48 -10.76
C ALA A 103 7.98 22.68 -11.87
N GLY A 104 7.10 23.68 -11.73
CA GLY A 104 6.05 23.97 -12.72
C GLY A 104 4.81 23.07 -12.59
N GLU A 105 3.95 23.15 -13.60
CA GLU A 105 2.74 22.32 -13.73
C GLU A 105 3.12 20.96 -14.34
N PHE A 106 2.48 19.87 -13.89
CA PHE A 106 2.78 18.49 -14.29
C PHE A 106 4.26 18.08 -14.13
N PRO A 107 4.86 18.25 -12.94
CA PRO A 107 6.30 18.16 -12.74
C PRO A 107 6.92 16.77 -12.94
N PHE A 108 6.09 15.75 -13.18
CA PHE A 108 6.51 14.36 -13.37
C PHE A 108 6.24 13.83 -14.78
N LEU A 109 5.57 14.58 -15.66
CA LEU A 109 5.14 14.07 -16.97
C LEU A 109 6.33 13.69 -17.86
N GLU A 110 7.40 14.49 -17.84
CA GLU A 110 8.62 14.23 -18.61
C GLU A 110 9.56 13.23 -17.92
N ARG A 111 9.28 12.85 -16.67
CA ARG A 111 10.16 12.03 -15.80
C ARG A 111 9.43 10.85 -15.16
N ALA A 112 8.33 10.39 -15.75
CA ALA A 112 7.49 9.37 -15.14
C ALA A 112 8.27 8.09 -14.81
N ASP A 113 9.23 7.74 -15.65
CA ASP A 113 10.06 6.53 -15.52
C ASP A 113 11.32 6.71 -14.65
N GLU A 114 11.68 7.94 -14.22
CA GLU A 114 12.87 8.16 -13.43
C GLU A 114 12.73 7.56 -12.02
N ILE A 115 13.61 6.61 -11.70
CA ILE A 115 13.73 5.99 -10.37
C ILE A 115 14.30 6.99 -9.34
N THR A 116 14.84 8.12 -9.81
CA THR A 116 15.59 9.12 -9.05
C THR A 116 14.69 10.10 -8.28
N GLU A 117 13.68 9.60 -7.59
CA GLU A 117 12.98 10.39 -6.58
C GLU A 117 13.80 10.26 -5.29
N GLY A 118 14.65 11.26 -5.05
CA GLY A 118 15.66 11.26 -3.99
C GLY A 118 15.13 10.78 -2.64
N ASN A 119 16.01 10.13 -1.87
CA ASN A 119 15.77 9.88 -0.46
C ASN A 119 15.33 11.19 0.18
N GLY A 120 14.03 11.32 0.44
CA GLY A 120 13.48 12.35 1.30
C GLY A 120 13.95 12.06 2.73
N ASP A 121 15.24 12.31 2.95
CA ASP A 121 15.92 12.51 4.23
C ASP A 121 15.73 13.98 4.65
N ASP A 122 14.52 14.51 4.45
CA ASP A 122 14.06 15.66 5.23
C ASP A 122 13.55 15.08 6.55
N ASP A 123 14.51 14.68 7.39
CA ASP A 123 14.34 14.61 8.84
C ASP A 123 14.16 16.06 9.33
N ASP A 124 12.91 16.44 9.59
CA ASP A 124 12.52 17.49 10.55
C ASP A 124 11.11 17.15 11.11
#